data_AF-A0A933LMZ0-F1
#
_entry.id   AF-A0A933LMZ0-F1
#
_cell.length_a   1.000
_cell.length_b   1.000
_cell.length_c   1.000
_cell.angle_alpha   90.00
_cell.angle_beta   90.00
_cell.angle_gamma   90.00
#
_symmetry.space_group_name_H-M   'P 1'
#
loop_
_entity.id
_entity.type
_entity.pdbx_description
1 polymer ?
#
loop_
_entity_poly.entity_id
_entity_poly.type
_entity_poly.pdbx_seq_one_letter_code
_entity_poly.pdbx_strand_id
1 'polypeptide(L)'
;APNGAKIPATFDSDREAIEAGLDCIGLTPPERARVIRIRNTLTLGEVECAEVFLPEIEKREDLTVVGEPRPLRFDAEGLLHPLGA
;
A
#
# COMPACT_ATOMS: atom_id res chain seq x y z
N ALA A 1 -14.38 14.70 -25.32
CA ALA A 1 -13.94 13.51 -26.08
C ALA A 1 -13.95 12.32 -25.14
N PRO A 2 -14.32 11.09 -25.57
CA PRO A 2 -14.15 9.93 -24.69
C PRO A 2 -12.65 9.78 -24.42
N ASN A 3 -12.27 9.79 -23.14
CA ASN A 3 -10.91 9.46 -22.74
C ASN A 3 -10.66 8.03 -23.22
N GLY A 4 -9.79 7.84 -24.21
CA GLY A 4 -9.57 6.54 -24.84
C GLY A 4 -9.30 5.44 -23.80
N ALA A 5 -9.65 4.20 -24.14
CA ALA A 5 -9.31 3.04 -23.31
C ALA A 5 -7.82 3.09 -22.98
N LYS A 6 -7.48 3.02 -21.68
CA LYS A 6 -6.10 3.03 -21.22
C LYS A 6 -5.63 1.60 -21.04
N ILE A 7 -4.50 1.26 -21.64
CA ILE A 7 -3.81 0.00 -21.35
C ILE A 7 -3.18 0.14 -19.96
N PRO A 8 -3.42 -0.81 -19.03
CA PRO A 8 -2.76 -0.78 -17.72
C PRO A 8 -1.24 -0.86 -17.87
N ALA A 9 -0.52 -0.12 -17.03
CA ALA A 9 0.92 -0.34 -16.88
C ALA A 9 1.16 -1.70 -16.20
N THR A 10 2.08 -2.48 -16.75
CA THR A 10 2.50 -3.79 -16.22
C THR A 10 4.00 -3.77 -15.98
N PHE A 11 4.43 -4.44 -14.92
CA PHE A 11 5.82 -4.48 -14.46
C PHE A 11 6.22 -5.92 -14.16
N ASP A 12 7.52 -6.19 -14.09
CA ASP A 12 8.04 -7.55 -13.92
C ASP A 12 8.02 -8.02 -12.46
N SER A 13 7.93 -7.08 -11.50
CA SER A 13 7.81 -7.38 -10.07
C SER A 13 6.85 -6.45 -9.33
N ASP A 14 6.37 -6.89 -8.17
CA ASP A 14 5.54 -6.06 -7.28
C ASP A 14 6.30 -4.82 -6.80
N ARG A 15 7.61 -4.96 -6.57
CA ARG A 15 8.47 -3.83 -6.17
C ARG A 15 8.44 -2.72 -7.21
N GLU A 16 8.69 -3.04 -8.47
CA GLU A 16 8.65 -2.07 -9.57
C GLU A 16 7.26 -1.42 -9.71
N ALA A 17 6.20 -2.23 -9.60
CA ALA A 17 4.83 -1.72 -9.68
C ALA A 17 4.51 -0.73 -8.55
N ILE A 18 4.95 -1.03 -7.32
CA ILE A 18 4.74 -0.15 -6.16
C ILE A 18 5.59 1.12 -6.29
N GLU A 19 6.87 1.01 -6.64
CA GLU A 19 7.76 2.16 -6.83
C GLU A 19 7.22 3.10 -7.92
N ALA A 20 6.83 2.56 -9.08
CA ALA A 20 6.23 3.36 -10.15
C ALA A 20 4.91 4.03 -9.71
N GLY A 21 4.10 3.34 -8.92
CA GLY A 21 2.89 3.91 -8.33
C GLY A 21 3.19 5.06 -7.35
N LEU A 22 4.23 4.92 -6.53
CA LEU A 22 4.68 5.93 -5.57
C LEU A 22 5.25 7.17 -6.27
N ASP A 23 6.00 6.98 -7.36
CA ASP A 23 6.54 8.07 -8.17
C ASP A 23 5.44 8.89 -8.86
N CYS A 24 4.28 8.28 -9.14
CA CYS A 24 3.14 8.96 -9.76
C CYS A 24 2.36 9.88 -8.81
N ILE A 25 2.59 9.82 -7.49
CA ILE A 25 1.81 10.60 -6.51
C ILE A 25 2.22 12.09 -6.50
N GLY A 26 3.39 12.42 -7.07
CA GLY A 26 3.89 13.79 -7.22
C GLY A 26 4.90 14.19 -6.14
N LEU A 27 4.76 15.39 -5.56
CA LEU A 27 5.76 15.98 -4.64
C LEU A 27 5.79 15.36 -3.23
N THR A 28 5.00 14.31 -2.99
CA THR A 28 4.98 13.63 -1.69
C THR A 28 6.07 12.56 -1.71
N PRO A 29 7.09 12.63 -0.84
CA PRO A 29 8.11 11.60 -0.79
C PRO A 29 7.48 10.25 -0.39
N PRO A 30 7.99 9.11 -0.90
CA PRO A 30 7.42 7.78 -0.66
C PRO A 30 7.15 7.47 0.83
N GLU A 31 8.01 7.92 1.73
CA GLU A 31 7.92 7.68 3.18
C GLU A 31 6.72 8.39 3.83
N ARG A 32 6.15 9.39 3.14
CA ARG A 32 4.96 10.13 3.58
C ARG A 32 3.71 9.77 2.78
N ALA A 33 3.82 8.82 1.84
CA ALA A 33 2.69 8.37 1.05
C ALA A 33 1.63 7.71 1.96
N ARG A 34 0.37 8.04 1.71
CA ARG A 34 -0.78 7.46 2.43
C ARG A 34 -1.19 6.16 1.76
N VAL A 35 -0.51 5.07 2.09
CA VAL A 35 -0.73 3.74 1.53
C VAL A 35 -1.48 2.84 2.51
N ILE A 36 -2.47 2.10 2.02
CA ILE A 36 -3.15 1.02 2.74
C ILE A 36 -3.04 -0.23 1.88
N ARG A 37 -2.65 -1.34 2.51
CA ARG A 37 -2.54 -2.65 1.91
C ARG A 37 -3.59 -3.57 2.52
N ILE A 38 -4.45 -4.10 1.66
CA ILE A 38 -5.51 -5.04 2.01
C ILE A 38 -5.21 -6.40 1.37
N ARG A 39 -5.70 -7.48 2.00
CA ARG A 39 -5.57 -8.83 1.44
C ARG A 39 -6.48 -8.99 0.23
N ASN A 40 -7.74 -8.59 0.39
CA ASN A 40 -8.78 -8.57 -0.63
C ASN A 40 -9.98 -7.77 -0.11
N THR A 41 -10.97 -7.54 -0.96
CA THR A 41 -12.18 -6.77 -0.61
C THR A 41 -13.19 -7.54 0.25
N LEU A 42 -13.03 -8.86 0.40
CA LEU A 42 -13.88 -9.69 1.26
C LEU A 42 -13.42 -9.67 2.73
N THR A 43 -12.14 -9.40 2.98
CA THR A 43 -11.54 -9.42 4.33
C THR A 43 -10.88 -8.07 4.62
N LEU A 44 -11.63 -7.17 5.26
CA LEU A 44 -11.19 -5.81 5.63
C LEU A 44 -11.09 -5.58 7.15
N GLY A 45 -11.20 -6.63 7.96
CA GLY A 45 -11.09 -6.52 9.42
C GLY A 45 -9.67 -6.19 9.90
N GLU A 46 -8.66 -6.59 9.12
CA GLU A 46 -7.25 -6.29 9.39
C GLU A 46 -6.58 -5.79 8.09
N VAL A 47 -5.84 -4.70 8.20
CA VAL A 47 -5.12 -4.08 7.07
C VAL A 47 -3.75 -3.59 7.54
N GLU A 48 -2.80 -3.52 6.61
CA GLU A 48 -1.55 -2.78 6.83
C GLU A 48 -1.72 -1.35 6.31
N CYS A 49 -1.19 -0.37 7.02
CA CYS A 49 -1.20 1.02 6.57
C CYS A 49 0.10 1.73 6.92
N ALA A 50 0.41 2.79 6.17
CA ALA A 50 1.58 3.62 6.42
C ALA A 50 1.48 4.31 7.80
N GLU A 51 2.62 4.50 8.47
CA GLU A 51 2.72 5.11 9.80
C GLU A 51 2.12 6.54 9.87
N VAL A 52 2.06 7.24 8.73
CA VAL A 52 1.42 8.56 8.60
C VAL A 52 -0.05 8.57 9.06
N PHE A 53 -0.71 7.41 9.10
CA PHE A 53 -2.09 7.28 9.59
C PHE A 53 -2.21 7.23 11.12
N LEU A 54 -1.13 7.04 11.89
CA LEU A 54 -1.21 6.89 13.35
C LEU A 54 -1.99 8.03 14.04
N PRO A 55 -1.76 9.33 13.75
CA PRO A 55 -2.53 10.41 14.38
C PRO A 55 -4.02 10.44 14.00
N GLU A 56 -4.41 9.81 12.89
CA GLU A 56 -5.81 9.64 12.48
C GLU A 56 -6.44 8.43 13.17
N ILE A 57 -5.68 7.33 13.30
CA ILE A 57 -6.10 6.10 13.97
C ILE A 57 -6.36 6.35 15.46
N GLU A 58 -5.49 7.10 16.14
CA GLU A 58 -5.65 7.45 17.57
C GLU A 58 -6.97 8.18 17.89
N LYS A 59 -7.59 8.81 16.88
CA LYS A 59 -8.84 9.57 17.03
C LYS A 59 -10.08 8.73 16.73
N ARG A 60 -9.93 7.45 16.39
CA ARG A 60 -11.00 6.56 15.97
C ARG A 60 -11.16 5.41 16.95
N GLU A 61 -12.31 5.36 17.61
CA GLU A 61 -12.66 4.31 18.57
C GLU A 61 -12.92 2.94 17.92
N ASP A 62 -13.16 2.92 16.61
CA ASP A 62 -13.45 1.70 15.84
C ASP A 62 -12.20 1.05 15.22
N LEU A 63 -11.01 1.60 15.48
CA LEU A 63 -9.74 1.06 15.01
C LEU A 63 -8.85 0.68 16.19
N THR A 64 -7.96 -0.29 15.97
CA THR A 64 -6.96 -0.70 16.96
C THR A 64 -5.68 -1.09 16.24
N VAL A 65 -4.54 -0.62 16.74
CA VAL A 65 -3.22 -1.01 16.23
C VAL A 65 -2.90 -2.40 16.78
N VAL A 66 -2.77 -3.38 15.90
CA VAL A 66 -2.57 -4.80 16.25
C VAL A 66 -1.13 -5.29 16.03
N GLY A 67 -0.21 -4.41 15.60
CA GLY A 67 1.18 -4.76 15.34
C GLY A 67 2.10 -3.55 15.23
N GLU A 68 3.40 -3.81 15.22
CA GLU A 68 4.43 -2.77 15.13
C GLU A 68 4.73 -2.38 13.68
N PRO A 69 5.13 -1.12 13.43
CA PRO A 69 5.59 -0.70 12.11
C PRO A 69 6.76 -1.54 11.61
N ARG A 70 6.72 -1.87 10.31
CA ARG A 70 7.75 -2.67 9.66
C ARG A 70 7.88 -2.29 8.18
N PRO A 71 9.10 -2.35 7.61
CA PRO A 71 9.27 -2.17 6.17
C PRO A 71 8.49 -3.22 5.38
N LEU A 72 8.02 -2.84 4.18
CA LEU A 72 7.56 -3.81 3.20
C LEU A 72 8.69 -4.79 2.88
N ARG A 73 8.34 -6.08 2.82
CA ARG A 73 9.31 -7.14 2.56
C ARG A 73 9.02 -7.75 1.20
N PHE A 74 10.07 -7.88 0.42
CA PHE A 74 10.07 -8.52 -0.89
C PHE A 74 11.03 -9.70 -0.85
N ASP A 75 10.77 -10.72 -1.66
CA ASP A 75 11.71 -11.80 -1.90
C ASP A 75 12.85 -11.37 -2.86
N ALA A 76 13.68 -12.34 -3.27
CA ALA A 76 14.83 -12.10 -4.14
C ALA A 76 14.39 -11.68 -5.56
N GLU A 77 13.20 -12.10 -5.98
CA GLU A 77 12.58 -11.81 -7.26
C GLU A 77 11.79 -10.50 -7.24
N GLY A 78 11.70 -9.83 -6.08
CA GLY A 78 10.99 -8.56 -5.94
C GLY A 78 9.48 -8.70 -5.77
N LEU A 79 8.98 -9.90 -5.47
CA LEU A 79 7.58 -10.15 -5.16
C LEU A 79 7.28 -9.82 -3.71
N LEU A 80 6.11 -9.25 -3.46
CA LEU A 80 5.72 -8.79 -2.14
C LEU A 80 5.20 -9.96 -1.31
N HIS A 81 5.72 -10.13 -0.09
CA HIS A 81 5.25 -11.20 0.80
C HIS A 81 3.75 -11.04 1.12
N PRO A 82 2.91 -12.09 1.01
CA PRO A 82 1.46 -12.02 1.22
C PRO A 82 1.04 -11.37 2.55
N LEU A 83 -0.10 -10.67 2.53
CA LEU A 83 -0.68 -10.05 3.72
C LEU A 83 -1.42 -11.10 4.56
N GLY A 84 -0.82 -11.46 5.70
CA GLY A 84 -1.27 -12.51 6.62
C GLY A 84 -1.08 -13.91 6.02
N ALA A 85 -0.74 -14.88 6.87
CA ALA A 85 -0.74 -16.30 6.49
C ALA A 85 -2.17 -16.80 6.18
#